data_AF-A0AA97DL92-F1
#
_entry.id   AF-A0AA97DL92-F1
#
_cell.length_a   1.000
_cell.length_b   1.000
_cell.length_c   1.000
_cell.angle_alpha   90.00
_cell.angle_beta   90.00
_cell.angle_gamma   90.00
#
_symmetry.space_group_name_H-M   'P 1'
#
loop_
_entity.id
_entity.type
_entity.pdbx_description
1 polymer ?
#
loop_
_entity_poly.entity_id
_entity_poly.type
_entity_poly.pdbx_seq_one_letter_code
_entity_poly.pdbx_strand_id
1 'polypeptide(L)'
;MKLNANDDVLANYRFNDEPDGQYVLVDISVTYMGAKEGNPWLDLSPTFVGSDARQYDSSDCGASLTNGEMKVPTLEKGGSATYQVCMDVPPTAIEGGKIFIENDWSFRDQRRTYWGLK
;
A
#
# COMPACT_ATOMS: atom_id res chain seq x y z
N MET A 1 2.05 6.71 6.51
CA MET A 1 1.60 7.15 5.17
C MET A 1 1.88 8.62 5.00
N LYS A 2 2.16 9.03 3.77
CA LYS A 2 2.32 10.40 3.31
C LYS A 2 1.26 10.66 2.25
N LEU A 3 0.38 11.64 2.51
CA LEU A 3 -0.79 11.90 1.68
C LEU A 3 -0.50 12.68 0.40
N ASN A 4 0.58 13.45 0.41
CA ASN A 4 1.14 14.08 -0.77
C ASN A 4 2.61 13.66 -0.86
N ALA A 5 2.88 12.68 -1.71
CA ALA A 5 4.20 12.09 -1.89
C ALA A 5 4.74 12.32 -3.30
N ASN A 6 4.25 13.33 -4.02
CA ASN A 6 4.62 13.60 -5.41
C ASN A 6 6.13 13.72 -5.57
N ASP A 7 6.76 14.58 -4.77
CA ASP A 7 8.21 14.79 -4.78
C ASP A 7 8.97 13.51 -4.43
N ASP A 8 8.50 12.72 -3.46
CA ASP A 8 9.18 11.49 -3.04
C ASP A 8 9.13 10.44 -4.14
N VAL A 9 7.98 10.23 -4.78
CA VAL A 9 7.78 9.23 -5.84
C VAL A 9 8.54 9.63 -7.11
N LEU A 10 8.54 10.91 -7.48
CA LEU A 10 9.32 11.41 -8.62
C LEU A 10 10.83 11.34 -8.37
N ALA A 11 11.29 11.61 -7.14
CA ALA A 11 12.69 11.44 -6.76
C ALA A 11 13.10 9.96 -6.61
N ASN A 12 12.15 9.06 -6.33
CA ASN A 12 12.41 7.65 -6.09
C ASN A 12 12.97 6.94 -7.32
N TYR A 13 12.40 7.22 -8.49
CA TYR A 13 12.79 6.61 -9.75
C TYR A 13 12.60 7.58 -10.91
N ARG A 14 13.68 7.86 -11.65
CA ARG A 14 13.74 8.90 -12.69
C ARG A 14 12.79 8.72 -13.90
N PHE A 15 12.16 7.56 -14.01
CA PHE A 15 11.22 7.23 -15.09
C PHE A 15 9.76 7.23 -14.63
N ASN A 16 9.50 7.62 -13.38
CA ASN A 16 8.14 7.85 -12.93
C ASN A 16 7.61 9.14 -13.55
N ASP A 17 6.36 9.09 -14.01
CA ASP A 17 5.64 10.25 -14.49
C ASP A 17 4.97 11.01 -13.32
N GLU A 18 4.54 12.25 -13.59
CA GLU A 18 3.68 12.98 -12.66
C GLU A 18 2.34 12.22 -12.45
N PRO A 19 1.74 12.28 -11.25
CA PRO A 19 0.45 11.64 -11.03
C PRO A 19 -0.66 12.38 -11.79
N ASP A 20 -1.71 11.65 -12.18
CA ASP A 20 -2.96 12.23 -12.67
C ASP A 20 -3.70 12.99 -11.55
N GLY A 21 -3.57 12.54 -10.31
CA GLY A 21 -4.08 13.19 -9.11
C GLY A 21 -2.96 13.61 -8.16
N GLN A 22 -2.72 12.78 -7.16
CA GLN A 22 -1.69 12.97 -6.15
C GLN A 22 -1.27 11.62 -5.59
N TYR A 23 0.04 11.36 -5.56
CA TYR A 23 0.57 10.14 -4.99
C TYR A 23 0.36 10.12 -3.47
N VAL A 24 -0.30 9.09 -2.99
CA VAL A 24 -0.37 8.69 -1.59
C VAL A 24 0.61 7.54 -1.40
N LEU A 25 1.63 7.72 -0.56
CA LEU A 25 2.66 6.72 -0.29
C LEU A 25 2.48 6.13 1.11
N VAL A 26 2.47 4.81 1.24
CA VAL A 26 2.29 4.15 2.54
C VAL A 26 3.44 3.18 2.82
N ASP A 27 4.20 3.48 3.88
CA ASP A 27 5.15 2.55 4.46
C ASP A 27 4.41 1.50 5.29
N ILE A 28 4.66 0.24 4.98
CA ILE A 28 4.07 -0.92 5.62
C ILE A 28 5.19 -1.73 6.28
N SER A 29 5.02 -2.01 7.57
CA SER A 29 5.87 -2.92 8.33
C SER A 29 5.07 -4.16 8.70
N VAL A 30 5.57 -5.34 8.33
CA VAL A 30 4.91 -6.62 8.59
C VAL A 30 5.82 -7.58 9.34
N THR A 31 5.20 -8.45 10.13
CA THR A 31 5.83 -9.64 10.71
C THR A 31 4.93 -10.83 10.46
N TYR A 32 5.45 -11.89 9.83
CA TYR A 32 4.67 -13.07 9.55
C TYR A 32 4.57 -13.97 10.80
N MET A 33 3.34 -14.18 11.27
CA MET A 33 3.04 -14.93 12.51
C MET A 33 2.41 -16.31 12.25
N GLY A 34 2.20 -16.68 10.98
CA GLY A 34 1.63 -17.97 10.60
C GLY A 34 2.57 -19.15 10.86
N ALA A 35 2.04 -20.36 10.73
CA ALA A 35 2.81 -21.59 10.98
C ALA A 35 3.61 -22.09 9.77
N LYS A 36 3.40 -21.51 8.58
CA LYS A 36 4.06 -21.88 7.32
C LYS A 36 4.91 -20.70 6.85
N GLU A 37 4.86 -20.41 5.56
CA GLU A 37 5.38 -19.20 4.92
C GLU A 37 4.24 -18.26 4.52
N GLY A 38 4.56 -17.00 4.25
CA GLY A 38 3.65 -16.02 3.65
C GLY A 38 4.42 -14.97 2.86
N ASN A 39 3.84 -14.51 1.76
CA ASN A 39 4.41 -13.48 0.91
C ASN A 39 3.56 -12.22 1.02
N PRO A 40 4.03 -11.14 1.69
CA PRO A 40 3.23 -9.94 1.90
C PRO A 40 2.72 -9.27 0.62
N TRP A 41 3.44 -9.37 -0.50
CA TRP A 41 2.99 -8.85 -1.80
C TRP A 41 1.81 -9.63 -2.37
N LEU A 42 1.82 -10.96 -2.23
CA LEU A 42 0.72 -11.79 -2.72
C LEU A 42 -0.44 -11.82 -1.74
N ASP A 43 -0.14 -11.88 -0.44
CA ASP A 43 -1.11 -12.25 0.58
C ASP A 43 -1.93 -11.06 1.10
N LEU A 44 -1.40 -9.84 0.99
CA LEU A 44 -2.01 -8.65 1.55
C LEU A 44 -2.42 -7.68 0.44
N SER A 45 -3.61 -7.09 0.59
CA SER A 45 -4.09 -6.00 -0.23
C SER A 45 -4.26 -4.72 0.60
N PRO A 46 -3.26 -3.81 0.55
CA PRO A 46 -3.39 -2.47 1.08
C PRO A 46 -4.24 -1.61 0.15
N THR A 47 -5.27 -0.96 0.68
CA THR A 47 -6.22 -0.18 -0.10
C THR A 47 -6.58 1.13 0.60
N PHE A 48 -6.44 2.25 -0.11
CA PHE A 48 -6.91 3.55 0.34
C PHE A 48 -8.39 3.73 0.01
N VAL A 49 -9.18 4.16 0.98
CA VAL A 49 -10.58 4.53 0.83
C VAL A 49 -10.66 6.04 0.86
N GLY A 50 -11.02 6.64 -0.28
CA GLY A 50 -11.22 8.08 -0.40
C GLY A 50 -12.56 8.54 0.19
N SER A 51 -12.66 9.84 0.45
CA SER A 51 -13.91 10.49 0.86
C SER A 51 -14.97 10.56 -0.25
N ASP A 52 -14.58 10.23 -1.48
CA ASP A 52 -15.42 10.13 -2.68
C ASP A 52 -16.09 8.75 -2.84
N ALA A 53 -16.04 7.91 -1.81
CA ALA A 53 -16.55 6.53 -1.80
C ALA A 53 -15.88 5.58 -2.81
N ARG A 54 -14.65 5.89 -3.24
CA ARG A 54 -13.83 5.00 -4.08
C ARG A 54 -12.71 4.34 -3.27
N GLN A 55 -12.24 3.22 -3.80
CA GLN A 55 -11.04 2.52 -3.34
C GLN A 55 -9.94 2.70 -4.37
N TYR A 56 -8.72 2.85 -3.87
CA TYR A 56 -7.50 3.02 -4.64
C TYR A 56 -6.45 2.05 -4.09
N ASP A 57 -5.80 1.31 -4.97
CA ASP A 57 -4.75 0.36 -4.62
C ASP A 57 -3.48 0.60 -5.45
N SER A 58 -2.48 -0.26 -5.30
CA SER A 58 -1.20 -0.05 -5.96
C SER A 58 -1.22 -0.17 -7.47
N SER A 59 -2.25 -0.80 -8.04
CA SER A 59 -2.45 -0.83 -9.48
C SER A 59 -2.87 0.53 -10.05
N ASP A 60 -3.44 1.41 -9.22
CA ASP A 60 -3.80 2.78 -9.62
C ASP A 60 -2.59 3.74 -9.68
N CYS A 61 -1.47 3.44 -9.00
CA CYS A 61 -0.36 4.38 -8.91
C CYS A 61 0.45 4.52 -10.22
N GLY A 62 0.69 3.44 -10.95
CA GLY A 62 1.51 3.47 -12.17
C GLY A 62 3.02 3.74 -11.96
N ALA A 63 3.44 4.26 -10.80
CA ALA A 63 4.83 4.56 -10.49
C ALA A 63 5.62 3.34 -9.97
N SER A 64 6.92 3.34 -10.25
CA SER A 64 7.86 2.34 -9.72
C SER A 64 8.48 2.81 -8.40
N LEU A 65 8.50 1.94 -7.41
CA LEU A 65 9.13 2.18 -6.10
C LEU A 65 10.38 1.32 -5.91
N THR A 66 11.48 1.93 -5.49
CA THR A 66 12.75 1.27 -5.15
C THR A 66 12.58 0.30 -3.98
N ASN A 67 11.68 0.60 -3.04
CA ASN A 67 11.25 -0.29 -1.95
C ASN A 67 9.77 -0.73 -2.11
N GLY A 68 9.33 -0.95 -3.35
CA GLY A 68 7.97 -1.38 -3.64
C GLY A 68 7.65 -2.78 -3.14
N GLU A 69 6.36 -3.06 -2.97
CA GLU A 69 5.87 -4.32 -2.42
C GLU A 69 6.37 -5.57 -3.20
N MET A 70 6.59 -5.50 -4.54
CA MET A 70 7.08 -6.64 -5.37
C MET A 70 8.42 -7.21 -4.93
N LYS A 71 9.19 -6.40 -4.19
CA LYS A 71 10.54 -6.73 -3.77
C LYS A 71 10.58 -7.44 -2.42
N VAL A 72 9.43 -7.58 -1.76
CA VAL A 72 9.33 -8.24 -0.47
C VAL A 72 9.48 -9.75 -0.67
N PRO A 73 10.46 -10.40 -0.02
CA PRO A 73 10.61 -11.84 -0.11
C PRO A 73 9.47 -12.55 0.63
N THR A 74 9.28 -13.83 0.31
CA THR A 74 8.49 -14.73 1.15
C THR A 74 9.12 -14.80 2.55
N LEU A 75 8.28 -14.71 3.57
CA LEU A 75 8.65 -14.69 4.99
C LEU A 75 8.27 -16.02 5.65
N GLU A 76 9.20 -16.55 6.43
CA GLU A 76 8.95 -17.64 7.37
C GLU A 76 8.42 -17.10 8.71
N LYS A 77 7.95 -17.99 9.60
CA LYS A 77 7.48 -17.61 10.94
C LYS A 77 8.48 -16.73 11.70
N GLY A 78 8.02 -15.55 12.10
CA GLY A 78 8.80 -14.54 12.82
C GLY A 78 9.63 -13.62 11.92
N GLY A 79 9.66 -13.85 10.60
CA GLY A 79 10.27 -12.96 9.62
C GLY A 79 9.52 -11.64 9.51
N SER A 80 10.26 -10.56 9.27
CA SER A 80 9.72 -9.21 9.13
C SER A 80 10.24 -8.54 7.85
N ALA A 81 9.44 -7.63 7.31
CA ALA A 81 9.81 -6.79 6.18
C ALA A 81 9.19 -5.40 6.29
N THR A 82 9.80 -4.44 5.60
CA THR A 82 9.29 -3.09 5.41
C THR A 82 9.26 -2.75 3.93
N TYR A 83 8.12 -2.30 3.45
CA TYR A 83 7.94 -1.96 2.03
C TYR A 83 6.99 -0.78 1.88
N GLN A 84 6.95 -0.25 0.67
CA GLN A 84 6.10 0.87 0.31
C GLN A 84 5.08 0.43 -0.72
N VAL A 85 3.86 0.96 -0.57
CA VAL A 85 2.83 0.95 -1.60
C VAL A 85 2.50 2.39 -1.98
N CYS A 86 2.14 2.62 -3.23
CA CYS A 86 1.72 3.92 -3.72
C CYS A 86 0.33 3.81 -4.34
N MET A 87 -0.48 4.86 -4.24
CA MET A 87 -1.77 5.00 -4.92
C MET A 87 -1.82 6.39 -5.57
N ASP A 88 -2.37 6.50 -6.77
CA ASP A 88 -2.70 7.82 -7.34
C ASP A 88 -4.17 8.14 -7.04
N VAL A 89 -4.38 9.21 -6.26
CA VAL A 89 -5.69 9.54 -5.70
C VAL A 89 -6.07 10.97 -6.05
N PRO A 90 -7.31 11.24 -6.51
CA PRO A 90 -7.78 12.61 -6.68
C PRO A 90 -7.61 13.43 -5.39
N PRO A 91 -7.01 14.63 -5.43
CA PRO A 91 -6.73 15.41 -4.22
C PRO A 91 -7.97 15.66 -3.33
N THR A 92 -9.13 15.83 -3.95
CA THR A 92 -10.42 16.03 -3.25
C THR A 92 -10.93 14.80 -2.51
N ALA A 93 -10.42 13.61 -2.81
CA ALA A 93 -10.78 12.35 -2.17
C ALA A 93 -9.85 11.98 -0.99
N ILE A 94 -8.73 12.68 -0.83
CA ILE A 94 -7.70 12.31 0.15
C ILE A 94 -8.07 12.72 1.58
N GLU A 95 -8.64 13.91 1.75
CA GLU A 95 -9.04 14.39 3.07
C GLU A 95 -10.11 13.48 3.70
N GLY A 96 -9.88 13.06 4.94
CA GLY A 96 -10.74 12.11 5.65
C GLY A 96 -10.63 10.66 5.17
N GLY A 97 -9.72 10.38 4.23
CA GLY A 97 -9.44 9.04 3.76
C GLY A 97 -8.78 8.15 4.81
N LYS A 98 -8.81 6.85 4.55
CA LYS A 98 -8.24 5.82 5.44
C LYS A 98 -7.64 4.70 4.61
N ILE A 99 -6.65 4.01 5.16
CA ILE A 99 -6.15 2.77 4.56
C ILE A 99 -6.73 1.57 5.29
N PHE A 100 -7.05 0.51 4.57
CA PHE A 100 -7.18 -0.81 5.14
C PHE A 100 -6.20 -1.80 4.53
N ILE A 101 -5.94 -2.87 5.26
CA ILE A 101 -5.23 -4.04 4.74
C ILE A 101 -6.12 -5.25 5.00
N GLU A 102 -6.28 -6.10 3.99
CA GLU A 102 -6.93 -7.42 4.09
C GLU A 102 -6.07 -8.53 3.49
N ASN A 103 -6.47 -9.78 3.76
CA ASN A 103 -5.84 -10.95 3.16
C ASN A 103 -6.63 -11.41 1.93
N ASP A 104 -5.95 -11.56 0.79
CA ASP A 104 -6.61 -11.85 -0.49
C ASP A 104 -6.99 -13.33 -0.68
N TRP A 105 -6.26 -14.25 -0.04
CA TRP A 105 -6.38 -15.69 -0.31
C TRP A 105 -7.08 -16.48 0.80
N SER A 106 -7.53 -15.81 1.86
CA SER A 106 -8.21 -16.45 2.98
C SER A 106 -9.72 -16.31 2.90
N PHE A 107 -10.40 -17.38 2.50
CA PHE A 107 -11.87 -17.47 2.60
C PHE A 107 -12.38 -17.49 4.05
N ARG A 108 -11.50 -17.70 5.03
CA ARG A 108 -11.86 -17.79 6.46
C ARG A 108 -11.52 -16.52 7.24
N ASP A 109 -10.67 -15.66 6.69
CA ASP A 109 -10.20 -14.46 7.36
C ASP A 109 -10.11 -13.29 6.36
N GLN A 110 -11.28 -12.70 6.08
CA GLN A 110 -11.43 -11.47 5.29
C GLN A 110 -11.47 -10.23 6.19
N ARG A 111 -10.81 -10.28 7.36
CA ARG A 111 -10.81 -9.14 8.27
C ARG A 111 -9.98 -8.01 7.68
N ARG A 112 -10.63 -6.85 7.53
CA ARG A 112 -9.97 -5.59 7.23
C ARG A 112 -9.49 -4.95 8.52
N THR A 113 -8.21 -4.62 8.57
CA THR A 113 -7.67 -3.73 9.60
C THR A 113 -7.58 -2.33 9.03
N TYR A 114 -8.10 -1.33 9.74
CA TYR A 114 -8.17 0.06 9.26
C TYR A 114 -7.24 0.97 10.05
N TRP A 115 -6.58 1.88 9.33
CA TRP A 115 -5.85 3.00 9.90
C TRP A 115 -6.41 4.29 9.30
N GLY A 116 -7.02 5.11 10.16
CA GLY A 116 -7.40 6.47 9.81
C GLY A 116 -6.25 7.44 10.09
N LEU A 117 -6.28 8.58 9.41
CA LEU A 117 -5.41 9.70 9.71
C LEU A 117 -5.99 10.52 10.87
N LYS A 118 -5.10 11.05 11.72
CA LYS A 118 -5.43 12.13 12.64
C LYS A 118 -5.12 13.45 11.96
#